data_AF-A0A9D9PY84-F1
#
_entry.id   AF-A0A9D9PY84-F1
#
_cell.length_a   1.000
_cell.length_b   1.000
_cell.length_c   1.000
_cell.angle_alpha   90.00
_cell.angle_beta   90.00
_cell.angle_gamma   90.00
#
_symmetry.space_group_name_H-M   'P 1'
#
loop_
_entity.id
_entity.type
_entity.pdbx_description
1 polymer ?
#
loop_
_entity_poly.entity_id
_entity_poly.type
_entity_poly.pdbx_seq_one_letter_code
_entity_poly.pdbx_strand_id
1 'polypeptide(L)'
;MNNTVKTIPYGISDFGNMRRRNGYYVDNTWGIPLLEELPYQLFLRPRRFGKSLLLSILHYYYDVNSVDRFDELFGGTWIHEHPTDDRGQFLVLHLDFSEIGGETLE
;
A
#
# COMPACT_ATOMS: atom_id res chain seq x y z
N MET A 1 15.38 -13.39 -19.81
CA MET A 1 14.23 -12.97 -18.99
C MET A 1 13.58 -14.25 -18.44
N ASN A 2 13.85 -14.59 -17.18
CA ASN A 2 13.19 -15.74 -16.55
C ASN A 2 11.73 -15.35 -16.34
N ASN A 3 10.85 -15.87 -17.20
CA ASN A 3 9.42 -15.62 -17.15
C ASN A 3 8.81 -16.49 -16.03
N THR A 4 9.16 -16.16 -14.78
CA THR A 4 8.57 -16.80 -13.61
C THR A 4 7.14 -16.29 -13.48
N VAL A 5 6.19 -17.20 -13.63
CA VAL A 5 4.75 -16.92 -13.48
C VAL A 5 4.53 -16.19 -12.16
N LYS A 6 3.87 -15.02 -12.22
CA LYS A 6 3.53 -14.24 -11.02
C LYS A 6 2.62 -15.05 -10.12
N THR A 7 2.92 -15.08 -8.83
CA THR A 7 2.11 -15.83 -7.86
C THR A 7 0.88 -15.03 -7.45
N ILE A 8 -0.27 -15.67 -7.27
CA ILE A 8 -1.47 -14.98 -6.75
C ILE A 8 -1.25 -14.75 -5.25
N PRO A 9 -1.12 -13.50 -4.77
CA PRO A 9 -0.77 -13.22 -3.38
C PRO A 9 -2.03 -13.30 -2.50
N TYR A 10 -2.48 -14.52 -2.19
CA TYR A 10 -3.65 -14.72 -1.34
C TYR A 10 -3.32 -14.45 0.13
N GLY A 11 -4.07 -13.54 0.77
CA GLY A 11 -3.91 -13.21 2.19
C GLY A 11 -2.69 -12.32 2.50
N ILE A 12 -2.00 -11.80 1.49
CA ILE A 12 -0.87 -10.87 1.67
C ILE A 12 -1.41 -9.44 1.59
N SER A 13 -1.29 -8.71 2.69
CA SER A 13 -1.65 -7.28 2.79
C SER A 13 -0.43 -6.35 2.79
N ASP A 14 0.79 -6.88 2.96
CA ASP A 14 2.01 -6.08 2.90
C ASP A 14 2.53 -5.98 1.46
N PHE A 15 2.56 -4.76 0.93
CA PHE A 15 2.97 -4.46 -0.44
C PHE A 15 4.43 -4.84 -0.69
N GLY A 16 5.34 -4.56 0.25
CA GLY A 16 6.76 -4.90 0.11
C GLY A 16 7.01 -6.41 0.04
N ASN A 17 6.29 -7.21 0.83
CA ASN A 17 6.33 -8.66 0.80
C ASN A 17 5.74 -9.20 -0.51
N MET A 18 4.63 -8.64 -0.97
CA MET A 18 4.05 -8.98 -2.27
C MET A 18 5.02 -8.72 -3.42
N ARG A 19 5.72 -7.57 -3.44
CA ARG A 19 6.74 -7.23 -4.44
C ARG A 19 7.92 -8.22 -4.41
N ARG A 20 8.46 -8.50 -3.22
CA ARG A 20 9.57 -9.45 -3.03
C ARG A 20 9.23 -10.88 -3.49
N ARG A 21 7.98 -11.31 -3.36
CA ARG A 21 7.51 -12.64 -3.80
C ARG A 21 7.14 -12.72 -5.28
N ASN A 22 7.40 -11.66 -6.07
CA ASN A 22 6.92 -11.55 -7.45
C ASN A 22 5.41 -11.82 -7.55
N GLY A 23 4.65 -11.27 -6.61
CA GLY A 23 3.20 -11.42 -6.54
C GLY A 23 2.50 -10.65 -7.65
N TYR A 24 1.38 -11.20 -8.13
CA TYR A 24 0.50 -10.53 -9.05
C TYR A 24 -0.23 -9.37 -8.36
N TYR A 25 -0.01 -8.16 -8.86
CA TYR A 25 -0.63 -6.94 -8.39
C TYR A 25 -1.27 -6.22 -9.56
N VAL A 26 -2.51 -5.77 -9.39
CA VAL A 26 -3.20 -4.88 -10.33
C VAL A 26 -2.91 -3.46 -9.88
N ASP A 27 -2.20 -2.73 -10.72
CA ASP A 27 -1.78 -1.38 -10.43
C ASP A 27 -2.96 -0.40 -10.43
N ASN A 28 -3.19 0.22 -9.28
CA ASN A 28 -4.17 1.29 -9.08
C ASN A 28 -3.50 2.54 -8.46
N THR A 29 -2.17 2.65 -8.56
CA THR A 29 -1.40 3.74 -7.94
C THR A 29 -1.67 5.10 -8.57
N TRP A 30 -2.26 5.13 -9.77
CA TRP A 30 -2.81 6.35 -10.38
C TRP A 30 -3.86 7.07 -9.52
N GLY A 31 -4.48 6.39 -8.55
CA GLY A 31 -5.41 7.00 -7.62
C GLY A 31 -4.75 7.81 -6.50
N ILE A 32 -3.43 7.71 -6.29
CA ILE A 32 -2.74 8.40 -5.19
C ILE A 32 -2.89 9.94 -5.28
N PRO A 33 -2.64 10.60 -6.42
CA PRO A 33 -2.85 12.05 -6.53
C PRO A 33 -4.30 12.46 -6.22
N LEU A 34 -5.28 11.65 -6.65
CA LEU A 34 -6.69 11.90 -6.33
C LEU A 34 -6.98 11.77 -4.82
N LEU A 35 -6.24 10.92 -4.10
CA LEU A 35 -6.36 10.84 -2.64
C LEU A 35 -5.80 12.10 -1.97
N GLU A 36 -4.69 12.66 -2.47
CA GLU A 36 -4.05 13.88 -1.95
C GLU A 36 -4.97 15.11 -2.08
N GLU A 37 -5.81 15.17 -3.13
CA GLU A 37 -6.78 16.26 -3.33
C GLU A 37 -7.96 16.24 -2.33
N LEU A 38 -8.20 15.10 -1.69
CA LEU A 38 -9.34 14.92 -0.78
C LEU A 38 -8.90 15.25 0.66
N PRO A 39 -9.73 15.97 1.45
CA PRO A 39 -9.38 16.31 2.82
C PRO A 39 -9.49 15.11 3.78
N TYR A 40 -10.40 14.17 3.50
CA TYR A 40 -10.62 12.98 4.32
C TYR A 40 -11.07 11.80 3.44
N GLN A 41 -10.55 10.60 3.70
CA GLN A 41 -10.90 9.38 2.96
C GLN A 41 -11.39 8.31 3.94
N LEU A 42 -12.63 7.87 3.74
CA LEU A 42 -13.24 6.81 4.54
C LEU A 42 -13.59 5.62 3.66
N PHE A 43 -12.83 4.54 3.81
CA PHE A 43 -13.06 3.30 3.06
C PHE A 43 -13.99 2.35 3.83
N LEU A 44 -15.30 2.58 3.73
CA LEU A 44 -16.32 1.66 4.27
C LEU A 44 -16.36 0.34 3.46
N ARG A 45 -17.08 -0.68 3.97
CA ARG A 45 -17.27 -2.03 3.37
C ARG A 45 -17.31 -2.04 1.82
N PRO A 46 -16.74 -3.04 1.12
CA PRO A 46 -16.81 -4.49 1.42
C PRO A 46 -15.55 -5.16 2.01
N ARG A 47 -15.72 -6.38 2.56
CA ARG A 47 -14.66 -7.26 3.10
C ARG A 47 -13.75 -7.74 1.97
N ARG A 48 -12.43 -7.85 2.22
CA ARG A 48 -11.39 -8.25 1.24
C ARG A 48 -11.27 -7.34 0.00
N PHE A 49 -11.73 -6.10 0.10
CA PHE A 49 -11.58 -5.12 -0.98
C PHE A 49 -10.13 -4.63 -1.18
N GLY A 50 -9.18 -5.05 -0.34
CA GLY A 50 -7.77 -4.64 -0.46
C GLY A 50 -7.41 -3.34 0.25
N LYS A 51 -8.22 -2.89 1.23
CA LYS A 51 -7.95 -1.68 2.02
C LYS A 51 -6.61 -1.76 2.75
N SER A 52 -6.31 -2.90 3.39
CA SER A 52 -5.03 -3.11 4.08
C SER A 52 -3.84 -3.04 3.12
N LEU A 53 -3.99 -3.58 1.89
CA LEU A 53 -2.95 -3.48 0.86
C LEU A 53 -2.76 -2.03 0.41
N LEU A 54 -3.85 -1.29 0.22
CA LEU A 54 -3.79 0.14 -0.10
C LEU A 54 -3.05 0.92 0.99
N LEU A 55 -3.37 0.70 2.27
CA LEU A 55 -2.67 1.35 3.38
C LEU A 55 -1.18 1.02 3.40
N SER A 56 -0.80 -0.24 3.11
CA SER A 56 0.61 -0.62 2.99
C SER A 56 1.31 0.09 1.81
N ILE A 57 0.63 0.26 0.68
CA ILE A 57 1.14 1.04 -0.47
C ILE A 57 1.39 2.50 -0.06
N LEU A 58 0.39 3.15 0.55
CA LEU A 58 0.50 4.54 0.99
C LEU A 58 1.59 4.72 2.05
N HIS A 59 1.73 3.75 2.97
CA HIS A 59 2.82 3.74 3.94
C HIS A 59 4.17 3.77 3.23
N TYR A 60 4.43 2.82 2.31
CA TYR A 60 5.71 2.81 1.60
C TYR A 60 5.93 4.01 0.68
N TYR A 61 4.86 4.63 0.18
CA TYR A 61 4.95 5.77 -0.72
C TYR A 61 5.30 7.08 0.01
N TYR A 62 4.71 7.31 1.18
CA TYR A 62 4.85 8.55 1.94
C TYR A 62 5.97 8.54 2.98
N ASP A 63 6.38 7.37 3.46
CA ASP A 63 7.35 7.26 4.57
C ASP A 63 8.77 7.65 4.16
N VAL A 64 9.38 8.58 4.90
CA VAL A 64 10.79 8.99 4.79
C VAL A 64 11.74 7.80 4.84
N ASN A 65 11.41 6.75 5.59
CA ASN A 65 12.24 5.55 5.73
C ASN A 65 12.19 4.63 4.49
N SER A 66 11.30 4.91 3.54
CA SER A 66 11.10 4.09 2.34
C SER A 66 11.62 4.71 1.04
N VAL A 67 12.16 5.94 1.10
CA VAL A 67 12.65 6.71 -0.07
C VAL A 67 13.63 5.90 -0.90
N ASP A 68 14.61 5.27 -0.26
CA ASP A 68 15.67 4.50 -0.94
C ASP A 68 15.16 3.24 -1.66
N ARG A 69 13.93 2.80 -1.36
CA ARG A 69 13.32 1.61 -1.95
C ARG A 69 12.24 1.95 -2.98
N PHE A 70 12.11 3.21 -3.36
CA PHE A 70 11.07 3.64 -4.29
C PHE A 70 11.12 2.87 -5.61
N ASP A 71 12.29 2.75 -6.23
CA ASP A 71 12.46 2.04 -7.49
C ASP A 71 12.17 0.54 -7.38
N GLU A 72 12.57 -0.08 -6.26
CA GLU A 72 12.30 -1.50 -6.00
C GLU A 72 10.78 -1.77 -5.87
N LEU A 73 10.12 -0.94 -5.06
CA LEU A 73 8.73 -1.15 -4.68
C LEU A 73 7.75 -0.73 -5.77
N PHE A 74 8.01 0.40 -6.43
CA PHE A 74 7.07 1.01 -7.38
C PHE A 74 7.48 0.78 -8.83
N GLY A 75 8.65 0.24 -9.12
CA GLY A 75 9.09 -0.04 -10.50
C GLY A 75 8.02 -0.77 -11.32
N GLY A 76 7.62 -0.16 -12.44
CA GLY A 76 6.57 -0.66 -13.33
C GLY A 76 5.13 -0.41 -12.85
N THR A 77 4.93 0.52 -11.92
CA THR A 77 3.62 1.09 -11.57
C THR A 77 3.49 2.51 -12.10
N TRP A 78 2.27 3.00 -12.25
CA TRP A 78 1.98 4.33 -12.76
C TRP A 78 2.60 5.44 -11.90
N ILE A 79 2.55 5.32 -10.57
CA ILE A 79 3.11 6.34 -9.65
C ILE A 79 4.65 6.39 -9.66
N HIS A 80 5.31 5.35 -10.16
CA HIS A 80 6.77 5.38 -10.37
C HIS A 80 7.16 6.33 -11.49
N GLU A 81 6.37 6.37 -12.55
CA GLU A 81 6.54 7.27 -13.68
C GLU A 81 5.99 8.68 -13.40
N HIS A 82 5.04 8.80 -12.45
CA HIS A 82 4.33 10.04 -12.11
C HIS A 82 4.36 10.31 -10.60
N PRO A 83 5.53 10.49 -9.97
CA PRO A 83 5.60 10.76 -8.54
C PRO A 83 5.00 12.13 -8.19
N THR A 84 4.37 12.20 -7.03
CA THR A 84 3.85 13.42 -6.40
C THR A 84 4.91 14.04 -5.49
N ASP A 85 4.75 15.32 -5.15
CA ASP A 85 5.69 16.07 -4.30
C ASP A 85 5.75 15.51 -2.86
N ASP A 86 4.66 14.91 -2.41
CA ASP A 86 4.47 14.32 -1.08
C ASP A 86 5.20 12.98 -0.89
N ARG A 87 5.77 12.43 -1.97
CA ARG A 87 6.52 11.16 -1.94
C ARG A 87 7.67 11.21 -0.93
N GLY A 88 7.63 10.29 0.03
CA GLY A 88 8.70 10.09 1.01
C GLY A 88 8.98 11.30 1.90
N GLN A 89 8.00 12.19 2.11
CA GLN A 89 8.16 13.40 2.92
C GLN A 89 7.76 13.23 4.40
N PHE A 90 7.04 12.15 4.75
CA PHE A 90 6.36 12.05 6.04
C PHE A 90 6.91 10.93 6.91
N LEU A 91 6.83 11.09 8.24
CA LEU A 91 6.93 9.96 9.16
C LEU A 91 5.56 9.31 9.29
N VAL A 92 5.39 8.11 8.75
CA VAL A 92 4.09 7.42 8.73
C VAL A 92 3.92 6.56 9.98
N LEU A 93 2.84 6.80 10.72
CA LEU A 93 2.44 5.96 11.86
C LEU A 93 1.40 4.93 11.40
N HIS A 94 1.75 3.64 11.50
CA HIS A 94 0.82 2.55 11.25
C HIS A 94 0.13 2.12 12.55
N LEU A 95 -1.20 2.21 12.58
CA LEU A 95 -2.03 1.78 13.71
C LEU A 95 -2.90 0.59 13.28
N ASP A 96 -2.73 -0.55 13.94
CA ASP A 96 -3.55 -1.74 13.73
C ASP A 96 -4.36 -2.04 14.99
N PHE A 97 -5.69 -2.04 14.83
CA PHE A 97 -6.64 -2.32 15.90
C PHE A 97 -7.39 -3.64 15.67
N SER A 98 -6.96 -4.46 14.70
CA SER A 98 -7.65 -5.69 14.32
C SER A 98 -7.65 -6.76 15.40
N GLU A 99 -6.70 -6.71 16.33
CA GLU A 99 -6.57 -7.64 17.46
C GLU A 99 -7.16 -7.10 18.76
N ILE A 100 -7.67 -5.86 18.79
CA ILE A 100 -8.29 -5.31 20.00
C ILE A 100 -9.70 -5.88 20.13
N GLY A 101 -9.85 -6.83 21.05
CA GLY A 101 -11.15 -7.33 21.49
C GLY A 101 -11.92 -6.26 22.27
N GLY A 102 -13.24 -6.24 22.11
CA GLY A 102 -14.10 -5.47 23.00
C GLY A 102 -14.24 -6.24 24.31
N GLU A 103 -13.38 -5.98 25.30
CA GLU A 103 -13.73 -6.34 26.66
C GLU A 103 -14.93 -5.48 27.06
N THR A 104 -16.11 -6.11 27.02
CA THR A 104 -17.29 -5.53 27.63
C THR A 104 -17.07 -5.67 29.12
N LEU A 105 -16.74 -4.58 29.80
CA LEU A 105 -16.75 -4.53 31.25
C LEU A 105 -18.20 -4.83 31.70
N GLU A 106 -18.44 -6.05 32.17
CA GLU A 106 -19.65 -6.39 32.94
C GLU A 106 -19.63 -5.71 34.32
#